data_AF-A0A9J7XEU1-F1
#
_entry.id   AF-A0A9J7XEU1-F1
#
_cell.length_a   1.000
_cell.length_b   1.000
_cell.length_c   1.000
_cell.angle_alpha   90.00
_cell.angle_beta   90.00
_cell.angle_gamma   90.00
#
_symmetry.space_group_name_H-M   'P 1'
#
loop_
_entity.id
_entity.type
_entity.pdbx_description
1 polymer ?
#
loop_
_entity_poly.entity_id
_entity_poly.type
_entity_poly.pdbx_seq_one_letter_code
_entity_poly.pdbx_strand_id
1 'polypeptide(L)'
;MAKDDEKKESGEWKEFFWNPRTHELLGRTASSWGLILLFYLVFYTFLAGMFCLTMYVMLLTLDDYKPTWQDRLATPEMVLATLRSWVHDLIKNVCSVSCFRGKQLPNA
;
A
#
# COMPACT_ATOMS: atom_id res chain seq x y z
N MET A 1 6.02 24.48 -46.96
CA MET A 1 7.39 24.73 -46.45
C MET A 1 7.59 24.34 -44.98
N ALA A 2 6.56 23.97 -44.19
CA ALA A 2 6.70 23.69 -42.75
C ALA A 2 7.09 22.22 -42.38
N LYS A 3 7.54 21.40 -43.34
CA LYS A 3 7.74 19.94 -43.12
C LYS A 3 9.20 19.52 -43.01
N ASP A 4 10.12 20.45 -43.27
CA ASP A 4 11.57 20.18 -43.30
C ASP A 4 12.26 20.49 -41.98
N ASP A 5 11.66 21.34 -41.12
CA ASP A 5 12.22 21.69 -39.80
C ASP A 5 11.96 20.59 -38.76
N GLU A 6 10.77 19.96 -38.76
CA GLU A 6 10.48 18.80 -37.90
C GLU A 6 11.39 17.61 -38.21
N LYS A 7 11.79 17.43 -39.48
CA LYS A 7 12.70 16.34 -39.90
C LYS A 7 14.13 16.56 -39.45
N LYS A 8 14.59 17.82 -39.41
CA LYS A 8 15.93 18.17 -38.91
C LYS A 8 16.01 17.98 -37.40
N GLU A 9 15.02 18.47 -36.67
CA GLU A 9 15.00 18.35 -35.20
C GLU A 9 14.86 16.89 -34.75
N SER A 10 13.96 16.12 -35.39
CA SER A 10 13.81 14.69 -35.09
C SER A 10 15.01 13.85 -35.56
N GLY A 11 15.69 14.25 -36.62
CA GLY A 11 16.92 13.63 -37.12
C GLY A 11 18.08 13.83 -36.15
N GLU A 12 18.26 15.04 -35.66
CA GLU A 12 19.36 15.40 -34.74
C GLU A 12 19.18 14.77 -33.36
N TRP A 13 17.95 14.75 -32.81
CA TRP A 13 17.65 14.02 -31.56
C TRP A 13 17.83 12.50 -31.70
N LYS A 14 17.41 11.93 -32.85
CA LYS A 14 17.65 10.50 -33.12
C LYS A 14 19.11 10.18 -33.36
N GLU A 15 19.88 11.04 -34.01
CA GLU A 15 21.32 10.85 -34.21
C GLU A 15 22.10 11.00 -32.90
N PHE A 16 21.68 11.89 -32.01
CA PHE A 16 22.25 12.02 -30.66
C PHE A 16 22.01 10.76 -29.81
N PHE A 17 20.86 10.11 -30.01
CA PHE A 17 20.51 8.87 -29.33
C PHE A 17 21.07 7.63 -30.06
N TRP A 18 21.16 7.63 -31.38
CA TRP A 18 21.45 6.46 -32.20
C TRP A 18 22.22 6.83 -33.47
N ASN A 19 23.51 6.50 -33.51
CA ASN A 19 24.30 6.61 -34.74
C ASN A 19 24.18 5.31 -35.57
N PRO A 20 23.43 5.30 -36.69
CA PRO A 20 23.14 4.08 -37.45
C PRO A 20 24.36 3.46 -38.14
N ARG A 21 25.48 4.19 -38.23
CA ARG A 21 26.72 3.70 -38.86
C ARG A 21 27.63 2.93 -37.91
N THR A 22 27.59 3.21 -36.61
CA THR A 22 28.51 2.65 -35.60
C THR A 22 27.82 1.97 -34.42
N HIS A 23 26.49 2.04 -34.30
CA HIS A 23 25.72 1.50 -33.17
C HIS A 23 26.29 2.00 -31.82
N GLU A 24 26.60 3.29 -31.75
CA GLU A 24 27.03 3.95 -30.52
C GLU A 24 25.83 4.69 -29.92
N LEU A 25 25.46 4.30 -28.69
CA LEU A 25 24.40 4.93 -27.89
C LEU A 25 25.10 5.87 -26.92
N LEU A 26 24.91 7.19 -27.05
CA LEU A 26 25.33 8.20 -26.07
C LEU A 26 26.81 8.09 -25.65
N GLY A 27 27.73 7.88 -26.61
CA GLY A 27 29.18 7.92 -26.38
C GLY A 27 29.82 6.62 -25.86
N ARG A 28 29.09 5.49 -25.83
CA ARG A 28 29.67 4.15 -25.66
C ARG A 28 29.10 3.14 -26.66
N THR A 29 29.89 2.12 -27.00
CA THR A 29 29.46 1.00 -27.83
C THR A 29 28.21 0.33 -27.23
N ALA A 30 27.16 0.13 -28.04
CA ALA A 30 25.90 -0.49 -27.61
C ALA A 30 26.08 -1.84 -26.91
N SER A 31 27.16 -2.56 -27.22
CA SER A 31 27.53 -3.82 -26.56
C SER A 31 27.75 -3.65 -25.05
N SER A 32 28.48 -2.61 -24.62
CA SER A 32 28.72 -2.34 -23.19
C SER A 32 27.45 -1.92 -22.45
N TRP A 33 26.59 -1.17 -23.12
CA TRP A 33 25.28 -0.77 -22.61
C TRP A 33 24.36 -1.98 -22.40
N GLY A 34 24.29 -2.88 -23.38
CA GLY A 34 23.57 -4.14 -23.26
C GLY A 34 24.11 -5.01 -22.12
N LEU A 35 25.43 -5.11 -21.97
CA LEU A 35 26.08 -5.83 -20.87
C LEU A 35 25.71 -5.25 -19.49
N ILE A 36 25.71 -3.93 -19.33
CA ILE A 36 25.34 -3.27 -18.07
C ILE A 36 23.85 -3.49 -17.76
N LEU A 37 22.97 -3.35 -18.75
CA LEU A 37 21.54 -3.58 -18.57
C LEU A 37 21.22 -5.04 -18.24
N LEU A 38 21.84 -5.98 -18.96
CA LEU A 38 21.67 -7.41 -18.71
C LEU A 38 22.17 -7.79 -17.32
N PHE A 39 23.33 -7.27 -16.92
CA PHE A 39 23.86 -7.46 -15.57
C PHE A 39 22.90 -6.95 -14.50
N TYR A 40 22.37 -5.73 -14.65
CA TYR A 40 21.42 -5.16 -13.70
C TYR A 40 20.08 -5.92 -13.67
N LEU A 41 19.56 -6.38 -14.82
CA LEU A 41 18.33 -7.17 -14.85
C LEU A 41 18.49 -8.51 -14.11
N VAL A 42 19.56 -9.25 -14.39
CA VAL A 42 19.83 -10.54 -13.71
C VAL A 42 20.06 -10.32 -12.21
N PHE A 43 20.82 -9.28 -11.85
CA PHE A 43 21.08 -8.96 -10.46
C PHE A 43 19.80 -8.57 -9.69
N TYR A 44 18.99 -7.66 -10.24
CA TYR A 44 17.75 -7.24 -9.58
C TYR A 44 16.69 -8.34 -9.55
N THR A 45 16.59 -9.19 -10.58
CA THR A 45 15.67 -10.33 -10.56
C THR A 45 16.11 -11.38 -9.54
N PHE A 46 17.40 -11.62 -9.37
CA PHE A 46 17.90 -12.52 -8.32
C PHE A 46 17.66 -11.95 -6.92
N LEU A 47 17.91 -10.66 -6.70
CA LEU A 47 17.59 -9.99 -5.43
C LEU A 47 16.09 -10.00 -5.13
N ALA A 48 15.25 -9.65 -6.10
CA ALA A 48 13.80 -9.68 -5.97
C ALA A 48 13.30 -11.12 -5.75
N GLY A 49 13.87 -12.10 -6.45
CA GLY A 49 13.55 -13.51 -6.30
C GLY A 49 13.87 -14.03 -4.91
N MET A 50 15.07 -13.76 -4.39
CA MET A 50 15.46 -14.12 -3.02
C MET A 50 14.57 -13.43 -1.98
N PHE A 51 14.20 -12.17 -2.18
CA PHE A 51 13.29 -11.43 -1.31
C PHE A 51 11.87 -12.02 -1.34
N CYS A 52 11.33 -12.28 -2.53
CA CYS A 52 10.01 -12.90 -2.69
C CYS A 52 10.00 -14.33 -2.13
N LEU A 53 11.11 -15.07 -2.25
CA LEU A 53 11.24 -16.42 -1.72
C LEU A 53 11.21 -16.44 -0.19
N THR A 54 11.94 -15.54 0.49
CA THR A 54 11.86 -15.45 1.95
C THR A 54 10.48 -14.99 2.43
N MET A 55 9.84 -14.06 1.70
CA MET A 55 8.45 -13.68 1.96
C MET A 55 7.48 -14.86 1.75
N TYR A 56 7.67 -15.66 0.71
CA TYR A 56 6.85 -16.84 0.41
C TYR A 56 7.00 -17.94 1.47
N VAL A 57 8.23 -18.23 1.90
CA VAL A 57 8.48 -19.19 2.99
C VAL A 57 7.81 -18.75 4.28
N MET A 58 7.86 -17.46 4.61
CA MET A 58 7.12 -16.93 5.77
C MET A 58 5.62 -17.17 5.64
N LEU A 59 5.04 -16.97 4.45
CA LEU A 59 3.62 -17.26 4.21
C LEU A 59 3.29 -18.75 4.33
N LEU A 60 4.19 -19.66 3.92
CA LEU A 60 3.99 -21.10 4.13
C LEU A 60 3.96 -21.51 5.61
N THR A 61 4.60 -20.73 6.49
CA THR A 61 4.54 -20.96 7.94
C THR A 61 3.30 -20.38 8.61
N LEU A 62 2.48 -19.63 7.86
CA LEU A 62 1.29 -18.95 8.36
C LEU A 62 0.03 -19.76 7.99
N ASP A 63 -0.80 -20.06 8.98
CA ASP A 63 -2.07 -20.77 8.80
C ASP A 63 -3.18 -19.78 8.41
N ASP A 64 -3.93 -20.06 7.33
CA ASP A 64 -4.99 -19.18 6.82
C ASP A 64 -6.22 -19.08 7.75
N TYR A 65 -6.38 -20.02 8.70
CA TYR A 65 -7.60 -20.16 9.49
C TYR A 65 -7.47 -19.63 10.93
N LYS A 66 -6.25 -19.57 11.47
CA LYS A 66 -5.99 -19.10 12.85
C LYS A 66 -4.74 -18.21 12.90
N PRO A 67 -4.86 -16.91 13.28
CA PRO A 67 -3.71 -16.04 13.40
C PRO A 67 -2.82 -16.48 14.57
N THR A 68 -1.50 -16.57 14.33
CA THR A 68 -0.52 -17.13 15.27
C THR A 68 -0.42 -16.38 16.60
N TRP A 69 -0.65 -15.06 16.59
CA TRP A 69 -0.48 -14.21 17.76
C TRP A 69 -1.78 -13.51 18.13
N GLN A 70 -2.49 -14.04 19.12
CA GLN A 70 -3.76 -13.49 19.62
C GLN A 70 -3.67 -12.89 21.03
N ASP A 71 -2.49 -12.91 21.67
CA ASP A 71 -2.29 -12.44 23.04
C ASP A 71 -2.58 -10.94 23.25
N ARG A 72 -2.59 -10.15 22.17
CA ARG A 72 -2.96 -8.72 22.20
C ARG A 72 -4.47 -8.49 22.17
N LEU A 73 -5.27 -9.51 21.90
CA LEU A 73 -6.74 -9.44 21.81
C LEU A 73 -7.43 -9.92 23.10
N ALA A 74 -6.67 -10.29 24.13
CA ALA A 74 -7.14 -10.97 25.34
C ALA A 74 -8.02 -10.11 26.29
N THR A 75 -8.35 -8.87 25.95
CA THR A 75 -9.28 -8.06 26.75
C THR A 75 -10.61 -7.77 26.03
N PRO A 76 -11.38 -8.78 25.59
CA PRO A 76 -12.75 -8.53 25.14
C PRO A 76 -13.64 -8.11 26.33
N GLU A 77 -13.31 -8.56 27.54
CA GLU A 77 -14.18 -8.38 28.71
C GLU A 77 -14.23 -6.93 29.23
N MET A 78 -13.13 -6.16 29.12
CA MET A 78 -13.11 -4.78 29.62
C MET A 78 -13.90 -3.80 28.75
N VAL A 79 -13.92 -3.99 27.42
CA VAL A 79 -14.68 -3.12 26.51
C VAL A 79 -16.18 -3.40 26.61
N LEU A 80 -16.56 -4.68 26.70
CA LEU A 80 -17.95 -5.11 26.88
C LEU A 80 -18.49 -4.74 28.28
N ALA A 81 -17.71 -4.92 29.34
CA ALA A 81 -18.11 -4.51 30.70
C ALA A 81 -18.28 -2.99 30.80
N THR A 82 -17.40 -2.22 30.14
CA THR A 82 -17.51 -0.76 30.08
C THR A 82 -18.78 -0.34 29.33
N LEU A 83 -19.05 -0.89 28.14
CA LEU A 83 -20.29 -0.59 27.41
C LEU A 83 -21.55 -0.98 28.20
N ARG A 84 -21.51 -2.11 28.91
CA ARG A 84 -22.59 -2.57 29.79
C ARG A 84 -22.88 -1.57 30.91
N SER A 85 -21.87 -1.01 31.57
CA SER A 85 -22.06 -0.04 32.65
C SER A 85 -22.66 1.28 32.15
N TRP A 86 -22.12 1.83 31.05
CA TRP A 86 -22.65 3.07 30.43
C TRP A 86 -24.10 2.93 29.98
N VAL A 87 -24.49 1.78 29.43
CA VAL A 87 -25.88 1.50 29.04
C VAL A 87 -26.80 1.43 30.27
N HIS A 88 -26.38 0.75 31.34
CA HIS A 88 -27.16 0.71 32.58
C HIS A 88 -27.34 2.10 33.21
N ASP A 89 -26.30 2.93 33.20
CA ASP A 89 -26.38 4.29 33.73
C ASP A 89 -27.22 5.21 32.83
N LEU A 90 -27.13 5.07 31.50
CA LEU A 90 -28.00 5.77 30.56
C LEU A 90 -29.48 5.39 30.76
N ILE A 91 -29.79 4.10 30.90
CA ILE A 91 -31.16 3.62 31.15
C ILE A 91 -31.69 4.19 32.46
N LYS A 92 -30.90 4.18 33.54
CA LYS A 92 -31.29 4.78 34.82
C LYS A 92 -31.52 6.29 34.69
N ASN A 93 -30.66 7.00 33.96
CA ASN A 93 -30.78 8.45 33.80
C ASN A 93 -32.00 8.83 32.94
N VAL A 94 -32.26 8.10 31.86
CA VAL A 94 -33.46 8.26 31.03
C VAL A 94 -34.73 7.92 31.82
N CYS A 95 -34.78 6.81 32.56
CA CYS A 95 -35.91 6.48 33.44
C CYS A 95 -36.12 7.53 34.54
N SER A 96 -35.04 8.06 35.12
CA SER A 96 -35.12 9.13 36.12
C SER A 96 -35.69 10.42 35.52
N VAL A 97 -35.24 10.83 34.34
CA VAL A 97 -35.75 12.00 33.61
C VAL A 97 -37.22 11.82 33.18
N SER A 98 -37.62 10.63 32.72
CA SER A 98 -39.01 10.30 32.41
C SER A 98 -39.91 10.30 33.65
N CYS A 99 -39.42 9.79 34.78
CA CYS A 99 -40.15 9.79 36.05
C CYS A 99 -40.30 11.22 36.63
N PHE A 100 -39.28 12.07 36.46
CA PHE A 100 -39.34 13.48 36.84
C PHE A 100 -40.30 14.27 35.95
N ARG A 101 -40.34 13.98 34.65
CA ARG A 101 -41.28 14.58 33.70
C ARG A 101 -42.74 14.10 33.89
N GLY A 102 -42.96 12.99 34.59
CA GLY A 102 -44.30 12.51 34.97
C GLY A 102 -44.93 13.20 36.19
N LYS A 103 -44.14 13.93 37.01
CA LYS A 103 -44.66 14.73 38.14
C LYS A 103 -44.98 16.19 37.81
N GLN A 104 -44.63 16.65 36.61
CA GLN A 104 -44.90 18.02 36.14
C GLN A 104 -46.09 18.04 35.16
N LEU A 105 -47.19 17.36 35.49
CA LEU A 105 -48.51 17.68 34.90
C LEU A 105 -49.24 18.56 35.91
N PRO A 106 -49.47 19.86 35.60
CA PRO A 106 -50.22 20.72 36.48
C PRO A 106 -51.66 20.20 36.56
N ASN A 107 -52.15 20.17 37.80
CA ASN A 107 -53.57 20.02 38.13
C ASN A 107 -54.42 20.84 37.15
N ALA A 108 -55.22 20.14 36.35
CA ALA A 108 -56.44 20.65 35.74
C ALA A 108 -57.63 20.00 36.46
#